data_AF-A0A5C8VIQ6-F1
#
_entry.id   AF-A0A5C8VIQ6-F1
#
_cell.length_a   1.000
_cell.length_b   1.000
_cell.length_c   1.000
_cell.angle_alpha   90.00
_cell.angle_beta   90.00
_cell.angle_gamma   90.00
#
_symmetry.space_group_name_H-M   'P 1'
#
loop_
_entity.id
_entity.type
_entity.pdbx_description
1 polymer ?
#
loop_
_entity_poly.entity_id
_entity_poly.type
_entity_poly.pdbx_seq_one_letter_code
_entity_poly.pdbx_strand_id
1 'polypeptide(L)'
;MAQKTQNVMTQEIAKETLSDLLAAFKYLEASAPDLTFEGFKALLVIAHASWDKDRLRLADVTKIAKVLDKSPSRGSRIIGALSDPKGLALVEARSGLSGTRSESLILTGRGKDIVSSFLKVLTKRQIEELPFQDFEGLQAARESARESNRSSELYLKQSDYDKDTLTLKVGPKSDVMSGEVQEWCRDNLGSPPKMTPIGDQVSVSFAKVSDAVYFKLRWCW
;
A
#
# COMPACT_ATOMS: atom_id res chain seq x y z
N MET A 1 3.92 7.67 38.26
CA MET A 1 3.60 8.93 37.56
C MET A 1 4.65 9.14 36.47
N ALA A 2 4.30 8.93 35.20
CA ALA A 2 5.22 9.19 34.10
C ALA A 2 5.29 10.70 33.86
N GLN A 3 6.47 11.30 34.02
CA GLN A 3 6.72 12.67 33.60
C GLN A 3 6.45 12.75 32.10
N LYS A 4 5.41 13.49 31.69
CA LYS A 4 5.24 13.94 30.31
C LYS A 4 6.44 14.81 29.98
N THR A 5 7.42 14.27 29.27
CA THR A 5 8.48 15.06 28.67
C THR A 5 7.80 16.11 27.81
N GLN A 6 7.95 17.38 28.17
CA GLN A 6 7.48 18.50 27.36
C GLN A 6 8.19 18.40 26.01
N ASN A 7 7.43 18.10 24.97
CA ASN A 7 7.90 17.97 23.58
C ASN A 7 8.14 19.39 23.01
N VAL A 8 9.03 20.15 23.65
CA VAL A 8 9.34 21.54 23.29
C VAL A 8 10.53 21.53 22.35
N MET A 9 10.29 21.93 21.10
CA MET A 9 11.33 22.13 20.10
C MET A 9 12.15 23.38 20.45
N THR A 10 13.47 23.24 20.57
CA THR A 10 14.34 24.40 20.82
C THR A 10 14.44 25.29 19.58
N GLN A 11 14.89 26.53 19.75
CA GLN A 11 15.05 27.47 18.63
C GLN A 11 16.07 26.97 17.60
N GLU A 12 17.13 26.30 18.05
CA GLU A 12 18.17 25.72 17.21
C GLU A 12 17.60 24.59 16.34
N ILE A 13 16.83 23.67 16.94
CA ILE A 13 16.17 22.56 16.23
C ILE A 13 15.15 23.11 15.23
N ALA A 14 14.42 24.17 15.60
CA ALA A 14 13.47 24.82 14.69
C ALA A 14 14.19 25.44 13.47
N LYS A 15 15.32 26.12 13.69
CA LYS A 15 16.11 26.74 12.62
C LYS A 15 16.72 25.69 11.69
N GLU A 16 17.23 24.59 12.24
CA GLU A 16 17.73 23.47 11.45
C GLU A 16 16.61 22.85 10.60
N THR A 17 15.45 22.55 11.21
CA THR A 17 14.29 21.99 10.52
C THR A 17 13.83 22.89 9.36
N LEU A 18 13.80 24.21 9.56
CA LEU A 18 13.47 25.17 8.49
C LEU A 18 14.50 25.15 7.36
N SER A 19 15.78 25.00 7.69
CA SER A 19 16.87 24.95 6.72
C SER A 19 16.80 23.65 5.89
N ASP A 20 16.50 22.52 6.54
CA ASP A 20 16.32 21.22 5.90
C ASP A 20 15.07 21.22 4.99
N LEU A 21 13.96 21.83 5.42
CA LEU A 21 12.77 22.04 4.58
C LEU A 21 13.08 22.87 3.34
N LEU A 22 13.80 23.98 3.49
CA LEU A 22 14.21 24.83 2.36
C LEU A 22 15.09 24.06 1.38
N ALA A 23 16.02 23.23 1.88
CA ALA A 23 16.84 22.38 1.02
C ALA A 23 15.99 21.35 0.26
N ALA A 24 15.02 20.73 0.93
CA ALA A 24 14.13 19.74 0.32
C ALA A 24 13.24 20.36 -0.77
N PHE A 25 12.72 21.57 -0.56
CA PHE A 25 11.95 22.28 -1.59
C PHE A 25 12.81 22.73 -2.76
N LYS A 26 14.04 23.21 -2.54
CA LYS A 26 14.99 23.53 -3.62
C LYS A 26 15.32 22.31 -4.47
N TYR A 27 15.50 21.15 -3.82
CA TYR A 27 15.69 19.89 -4.54
C TYR A 27 14.47 19.56 -5.41
N LEU A 28 13.26 19.73 -4.86
CA LEU A 28 12.01 19.47 -5.58
C LEU A 28 11.88 20.36 -6.84
N GLU A 29 12.14 21.66 -6.69
CA GLU A 29 12.10 22.62 -7.81
C GLU A 29 13.10 22.24 -8.91
N ALA A 30 14.30 21.76 -8.54
CA ALA A 30 15.31 21.33 -9.50
C ALA A 30 14.96 19.99 -10.18
N SER A 31 14.36 19.05 -9.43
CA SER A 31 14.16 17.66 -9.90
C SER A 31 12.82 17.45 -10.60
N ALA A 32 11.83 18.30 -10.32
CA ALA A 32 10.50 18.26 -10.90
C ALA A 32 9.95 19.70 -11.04
N PRO A 33 10.49 20.51 -11.97
CA PRO A 33 10.15 21.94 -12.08
C PRO A 33 8.68 22.21 -12.41
N ASP A 34 8.02 21.29 -13.13
CA ASP A 34 6.59 21.42 -13.48
C ASP A 34 5.65 20.91 -12.36
N LEU A 35 6.20 20.41 -11.26
CA LEU A 35 5.42 19.87 -10.15
C LEU A 35 4.88 21.00 -9.27
N THR A 36 3.58 21.25 -9.40
CA THR A 36 2.89 22.23 -8.54
C THR A 36 2.86 21.78 -7.08
N PHE A 37 2.71 22.73 -6.15
CA PHE A 37 2.54 22.45 -4.73
C PHE A 37 1.34 21.53 -4.42
N GLU A 38 0.20 21.75 -5.10
CA GLU A 38 -0.97 20.87 -4.97
C GLU A 38 -0.67 19.46 -5.50
N GLY A 39 0.08 19.36 -6.60
CA GLY A 39 0.55 18.09 -7.16
C GLY A 39 1.49 17.34 -6.21
N PHE A 40 2.43 18.04 -5.58
CA PHE A 40 3.33 17.42 -4.61
C PHE A 40 2.58 16.95 -3.36
N LYS A 41 1.60 17.71 -2.86
CA LYS A 41 0.72 17.23 -1.78
C LYS A 41 -0.03 15.97 -2.17
N ALA A 42 -0.60 15.91 -3.38
CA ALA A 42 -1.26 14.71 -3.87
C ALA A 42 -0.28 13.52 -3.91
N LEU A 43 0.94 13.73 -4.41
CA LEU A 43 2.00 12.73 -4.46
C LEU A 43 2.33 12.16 -3.06
N LEU A 44 2.45 13.03 -2.05
CA LEU A 44 2.68 12.61 -0.66
C LEU A 44 1.50 11.82 -0.07
N VAL A 45 0.26 12.17 -0.42
CA VAL A 45 -0.93 11.41 0.02
C VAL A 45 -0.95 10.01 -0.59
N ILE A 46 -0.60 9.89 -1.87
CA ILE A 46 -0.47 8.60 -2.55
C ILE A 46 0.64 7.79 -1.89
N ALA A 47 1.82 8.40 -1.72
CA ALA A 47 2.97 7.78 -1.07
C ALA A 47 2.62 7.25 0.33
N HIS A 48 1.99 8.07 1.16
CA HIS A 48 1.59 7.68 2.51
C HIS A 48 0.53 6.57 2.51
N ALA A 49 -0.38 6.56 1.53
CA ALA A 49 -1.37 5.49 1.40
C ALA A 49 -0.75 4.17 0.96
N SER A 50 0.31 4.21 0.15
CA SER A 50 1.01 3.04 -0.35
C SER A 50 2.20 2.61 0.53
N TRP A 51 2.61 3.41 1.53
CA TRP A 51 3.80 3.22 2.39
C TRP A 51 3.75 1.97 3.28
N ASP A 52 2.65 1.23 3.30
CA ASP A 52 2.50 0.09 4.19
C ASP A 52 2.00 -1.11 3.39
N LYS A 53 2.82 -2.18 3.32
CA LYS A 53 2.46 -3.46 2.68
C LYS A 53 1.20 -4.06 3.32
N ASP A 54 0.89 -3.68 4.55
CA ASP A 54 -0.24 -4.20 5.32
C ASP A 54 -1.58 -3.45 5.07
N ARG A 55 -1.58 -2.33 4.34
CA ARG A 55 -2.77 -1.49 4.12
C ARG A 55 -3.35 -1.55 2.71
N LEU A 56 -4.11 -2.58 2.39
CA LEU A 56 -4.88 -2.78 1.13
C LEU A 56 -5.53 -1.58 0.42
N ARG A 57 -5.84 -0.48 1.12
CA ARG A 57 -6.54 0.68 0.54
C ARG A 57 -5.56 1.70 -0.01
N LEU A 58 -5.25 1.52 -1.30
CA LEU A 58 -4.61 2.53 -2.12
C LEU A 58 -5.45 3.82 -2.17
N ALA A 59 -4.78 4.94 -2.46
CA ALA A 59 -5.47 6.21 -2.64
C ALA A 59 -6.26 6.21 -3.95
N ASP A 60 -7.41 6.88 -3.96
CA ASP A 60 -8.15 7.19 -5.17
C ASP A 60 -8.34 8.71 -5.30
N VAL A 61 -8.89 9.14 -6.43
CA VAL A 61 -9.14 10.57 -6.70
C VAL A 61 -9.99 11.21 -5.61
N THR A 62 -10.97 10.49 -5.07
CA THR A 62 -11.86 11.01 -4.01
C THR A 62 -11.10 11.28 -2.72
N LYS A 63 -10.20 10.37 -2.31
CA LYS A 63 -9.31 10.56 -1.16
C LYS A 63 -8.39 11.76 -1.36
N ILE A 64 -7.82 11.91 -2.55
CA ILE A 64 -6.94 13.03 -2.88
C ILE A 64 -7.70 14.35 -2.83
N ALA A 65 -8.85 14.43 -3.50
CA ALA A 65 -9.71 15.61 -3.49
C ALA A 65 -10.10 16.02 -2.07
N LYS A 66 -10.46 15.05 -1.22
CA LYS A 66 -10.81 15.30 0.19
C LYS A 66 -9.64 15.85 1.00
N VAL A 67 -8.44 15.27 0.88
CA VAL A 67 -7.26 15.73 1.64
C VAL A 67 -6.80 17.12 1.18
N LEU A 68 -6.97 17.43 -0.10
CA LEU A 68 -6.63 18.74 -0.65
C LEU A 68 -7.73 19.80 -0.47
N ASP A 69 -8.86 19.43 0.15
CA ASP A 69 -10.06 20.27 0.27
C ASP A 69 -10.55 20.81 -1.08
N LYS A 70 -10.67 19.92 -2.07
CA LYS A 70 -11.06 20.22 -3.45
C LYS A 70 -12.24 19.36 -3.90
N SER A 71 -12.88 19.79 -4.99
CA SER A 71 -13.85 18.96 -5.71
C SER A 71 -13.19 17.73 -6.34
N PRO A 72 -13.94 16.63 -6.56
CA PRO A 72 -13.44 15.46 -7.29
C PRO A 72 -12.91 15.81 -8.68
N SER A 73 -13.57 16.72 -9.40
CA SER A 73 -13.13 17.18 -10.72
C SER A 73 -11.76 17.87 -10.71
N ARG A 74 -11.47 18.64 -9.66
CA ARG A 74 -10.18 19.29 -9.49
C ARG A 74 -9.12 18.29 -9.02
N GLY A 75 -9.48 17.33 -8.18
CA GLY A 75 -8.65 16.16 -7.87
C GLY A 75 -8.24 15.39 -9.13
N SER A 76 -9.19 15.07 -10.02
CA SER A 76 -8.91 14.40 -11.29
C SER A 76 -7.92 15.17 -12.16
N ARG A 77 -8.02 16.51 -12.24
CA ARG A 77 -7.06 17.32 -13.01
C ARG A 77 -5.65 17.27 -12.44
N ILE A 78 -5.53 17.34 -11.11
CA ILE A 78 -4.23 17.23 -10.43
C ILE A 78 -3.61 15.86 -10.70
N ILE A 79 -4.39 14.79 -10.57
CA ILE A 79 -3.93 13.43 -10.87
C ILE A 79 -3.58 13.29 -12.36
N GLY A 80 -4.39 13.83 -13.27
CA GLY A 80 -4.11 13.82 -14.71
C GLY A 80 -2.76 14.47 -15.03
N ALA A 81 -2.40 15.58 -14.38
CA ALA A 81 -1.10 16.22 -14.56
C ALA A 81 0.06 15.37 -14.00
N LEU A 82 -0.15 14.68 -12.88
CA LEU A 82 0.84 13.77 -12.30
C LEU A 82 1.00 12.47 -13.10
N SER A 83 -0.04 12.06 -13.81
CA SER A 83 -0.07 10.82 -14.60
C SER A 83 0.24 11.01 -16.08
N ASP A 84 0.43 12.25 -16.54
CA ASP A 84 0.70 12.52 -17.95
C ASP A 84 1.99 11.82 -18.41
N PRO A 85 1.92 10.84 -19.35
CA PRO A 85 3.08 10.13 -19.86
C PRO A 85 4.05 11.02 -20.64
N LYS A 86 3.55 12.14 -21.20
CA LYS A 86 4.37 13.15 -21.88
C LYS A 86 4.87 14.23 -20.92
N GLY A 87 4.39 14.22 -19.68
CA GLY A 87 4.73 15.16 -18.63
C GLY A 87 5.53 14.51 -17.50
N LEU A 88 5.05 14.66 -16.27
CA LEU A 88 5.78 14.26 -15.08
C LEU A 88 5.82 12.73 -14.90
N ALA A 89 4.77 12.01 -15.29
CA ALA A 89 4.63 10.55 -15.18
C ALA A 89 5.02 9.99 -13.79
N LEU A 90 4.51 10.60 -12.71
CA LEU A 90 4.81 10.27 -11.31
C LEU A 90 3.81 9.31 -10.68
N VAL A 91 2.60 9.26 -11.25
CA VAL A 91 1.47 8.48 -10.73
C VAL A 91 0.86 7.68 -11.86
N GLU A 92 0.50 6.44 -11.59
CA GLU A 92 -0.33 5.61 -12.46
C GLU A 92 -1.68 5.34 -11.81
N ALA A 93 -2.73 5.41 -12.62
CA ALA A 93 -4.06 4.96 -12.23
C ALA A 93 -4.25 3.52 -12.71
N ARG A 94 -4.65 2.64 -11.79
CA ARG A 94 -4.91 1.22 -12.08
C ARG A 94 -6.28 0.82 -11.56
N SER A 95 -7.02 0.09 -12.37
CA SER A 95 -8.30 -0.48 -11.96
C SER A 95 -8.08 -1.68 -11.03
N GLY A 96 -9.02 -1.93 -10.12
CA GLY A 96 -9.16 -3.28 -9.57
C GLY A 96 -8.43 -3.64 -8.28
N LEU A 97 -8.05 -2.71 -7.38
CA LEU A 97 -7.64 -3.09 -6.00
C LEU A 97 -8.50 -2.49 -4.87
N SER A 98 -9.05 -1.30 -5.04
CA SER A 98 -9.72 -0.56 -3.95
C SER A 98 -11.12 -1.05 -3.53
N GLY A 99 -11.70 -2.05 -4.20
CA GLY A 99 -13.10 -2.48 -3.96
C GLY A 99 -14.15 -1.39 -4.30
N THR A 100 -13.71 -0.27 -4.85
CA THR A 100 -14.54 0.85 -5.33
C THR A 100 -14.60 0.84 -6.86
N ARG A 101 -15.55 1.60 -7.44
CA ARG A 101 -15.60 1.85 -8.89
C ARG A 101 -14.47 2.77 -9.38
N SER A 102 -13.73 3.40 -8.46
CA SER A 102 -12.64 4.32 -8.74
C SER A 102 -11.31 3.57 -8.94
N GLU A 103 -10.47 4.11 -9.84
CA GLU A 103 -9.10 3.64 -10.03
C GLU A 103 -8.26 3.90 -8.77
N SER A 104 -7.40 2.94 -8.44
CA SER A 104 -6.38 3.06 -7.42
C SER A 104 -5.15 3.77 -7.99
N LEU A 105 -4.59 4.70 -7.23
CA LEU A 105 -3.45 5.51 -7.61
C LEU A 105 -2.17 4.96 -6.98
N ILE A 106 -1.13 4.83 -7.79
CA ILE A 106 0.15 4.23 -7.39
C ILE A 106 1.28 5.13 -7.88
N LEU A 107 2.39 5.16 -7.15
CA LEU A 107 3.59 5.86 -7.60
C LEU A 107 4.33 5.05 -8.67
N THR A 108 4.73 5.72 -9.75
CA THR A 108 5.72 5.20 -10.70
C THR A 108 7.10 5.15 -10.07
N GLY A 109 8.08 4.48 -10.71
CA GLY A 109 9.48 4.53 -10.25
C GLY A 109 9.99 5.95 -10.02
N ARG A 110 9.72 6.86 -10.97
CA ARG A 110 10.06 8.28 -10.85
C ARG A 110 9.35 8.98 -9.67
N GLY A 111 8.07 8.67 -9.45
CA GLY A 111 7.32 9.18 -8.30
C GLY A 111 7.91 8.71 -6.97
N LYS A 112 8.32 7.44 -6.89
CA LYS A 112 9.00 6.85 -5.73
C LYS A 112 10.33 7.56 -5.46
N ASP A 113 11.14 7.79 -6.49
CA ASP A 113 12.45 8.45 -6.38
C ASP A 113 12.35 9.89 -5.88
N ILE A 114 11.38 10.65 -6.37
CA ILE A 114 11.14 12.03 -5.91
C ILE A 114 10.76 12.06 -4.43
N VAL A 115 9.83 11.20 -4.00
CA VAL A 115 9.41 11.14 -2.59
C VAL A 115 10.57 10.71 -1.70
N SER A 116 11.31 9.68 -2.09
CA SER A 116 12.49 9.21 -1.35
C SER A 116 13.55 10.27 -1.21
N SER A 117 13.88 10.96 -2.31
CA SER A 117 14.93 11.97 -2.31
C SER A 117 14.52 13.19 -1.49
N PHE A 118 13.25 13.61 -1.57
CA PHE A 118 12.70 14.64 -0.70
C PHE A 118 12.82 14.26 0.78
N LEU A 119 12.41 13.05 1.15
CA LEU A 119 12.52 12.56 2.53
C LEU A 119 13.98 12.42 2.99
N LYS A 120 14.88 12.00 2.11
CA LYS A 120 16.31 11.89 2.40
C LYS A 120 16.92 13.26 2.69
N VAL A 121 16.59 14.28 1.90
CA VAL A 121 17.07 15.66 2.15
C VAL A 121 16.49 16.19 3.46
N LEU A 122 15.20 15.97 3.70
CA LEU A 122 14.51 16.46 4.90
C LEU A 122 15.00 15.80 6.20
N THR A 123 15.31 14.49 6.16
CA THR A 123 15.62 13.70 7.36
C THR A 123 17.10 13.38 7.51
N LYS A 124 17.91 13.67 6.48
CA LYS A 124 19.33 13.26 6.36
C LYS A 124 19.52 11.74 6.46
N ARG A 125 18.48 10.94 6.25
CA ARG A 125 18.50 9.47 6.34
C ARG A 125 18.19 8.84 4.99
N GLN A 126 18.96 7.81 4.63
CA GLN A 126 18.66 7.01 3.45
C GLN A 126 17.54 6.01 3.79
N ILE A 127 16.54 5.92 2.92
CA ILE A 127 15.50 4.90 2.98
C ILE A 127 16.04 3.71 2.19
N GLU A 128 16.27 2.57 2.85
CA GLU A 128 16.89 1.38 2.24
C GLU A 128 16.01 0.76 1.15
N GLU A 129 14.70 0.70 1.39
CA GLU A 129 13.70 0.31 0.41
C GLU A 129 12.37 0.93 0.81
N LEU A 130 11.65 1.52 -0.14
CA LEU A 130 10.32 2.03 0.13
C LEU A 130 9.37 0.82 0.13
N PRO A 131 8.68 0.51 1.25
CA PRO A 131 7.78 -0.64 1.35
C PRO A 131 6.44 -0.35 0.64
N PHE A 132 6.51 0.15 -0.59
CA PHE A 132 5.32 0.34 -1.42
C PHE A 132 4.70 -1.01 -1.73
N GLN A 133 3.37 -1.06 -1.69
CA GLN A 133 2.61 -2.26 -2.03
C GLN A 133 3.01 -2.81 -3.39
N ASP A 134 3.16 -4.13 -3.44
CA ASP A 134 3.31 -4.88 -4.67
C ASP A 134 1.94 -5.00 -5.35
N PHE A 135 1.65 -3.99 -6.18
CA PHE A 135 0.40 -3.92 -6.92
C PHE A 135 0.20 -5.11 -7.84
N GLU A 136 1.26 -5.52 -8.55
CA GLU A 136 1.23 -6.65 -9.49
C GLU A 136 0.95 -7.95 -8.74
N GLY A 137 1.58 -8.16 -7.57
CA GLY A 137 1.26 -9.30 -6.71
C GLY A 137 -0.20 -9.30 -6.22
N LEU A 138 -0.72 -8.14 -5.79
CA LEU A 138 -2.12 -8.01 -5.34
C LEU A 138 -3.11 -8.23 -6.50
N GLN A 139 -2.79 -7.71 -7.68
CA GLN A 139 -3.62 -7.86 -8.87
C GLN A 139 -3.57 -9.29 -9.38
N ALA A 140 -2.39 -9.90 -9.51
CA ALA A 140 -2.23 -11.29 -9.88
C ALA A 140 -2.96 -12.24 -8.92
N ALA A 141 -2.94 -11.98 -7.61
CA ALA A 141 -3.73 -12.74 -6.64
C ALA A 141 -5.24 -12.61 -6.89
N ARG A 142 -5.71 -11.40 -7.22
CA ARG A 142 -7.12 -11.12 -7.53
C ARG A 142 -7.56 -11.64 -8.90
N GLU A 143 -6.72 -11.55 -9.91
CA GLU A 143 -6.96 -12.02 -11.28
C GLU A 143 -6.88 -13.53 -11.34
N SER A 144 -5.92 -14.15 -10.65
CA SER A 144 -5.93 -15.61 -10.45
C SER A 144 -7.26 -16.05 -9.85
N ALA A 145 -7.79 -15.35 -8.84
CA ALA A 145 -9.12 -15.63 -8.25
C ALA A 145 -10.31 -15.37 -9.19
N ARG A 146 -10.10 -14.77 -10.36
CA ARG A 146 -11.14 -14.47 -11.37
C ARG A 146 -11.01 -15.30 -12.64
N GLU A 147 -9.79 -15.66 -13.03
CA GLU A 147 -9.45 -16.37 -14.28
C GLU A 147 -9.36 -17.89 -14.10
N SER A 148 -9.37 -18.41 -12.87
CA SER A 148 -9.55 -19.85 -12.67
C SER A 148 -10.91 -20.28 -13.25
N ASN A 149 -10.84 -21.04 -14.34
CA ASN A 149 -12.00 -21.62 -14.99
C ASN A 149 -12.87 -22.37 -13.97
N ARG A 150 -14.16 -22.05 -13.99
CA ARG A 150 -15.25 -22.49 -13.09
C ARG A 150 -15.48 -24.01 -12.94
N SER A 151 -14.55 -24.88 -13.31
CA SER A 151 -14.74 -26.33 -13.28
C SER A 151 -14.22 -27.02 -12.02
N SER A 152 -13.37 -26.40 -11.19
CA SER A 152 -12.83 -27.06 -9.98
C SER A 152 -12.23 -26.10 -8.94
N GLU A 153 -12.85 -24.96 -8.65
CA GLU A 153 -12.32 -24.03 -7.64
C GLU A 153 -12.63 -24.51 -6.22
N LEU A 154 -11.57 -24.76 -5.45
CA LEU A 154 -11.60 -24.97 -4.01
C LEU A 154 -11.76 -23.62 -3.30
N TYR A 155 -13.01 -23.26 -2.99
CA TYR A 155 -13.30 -22.10 -2.15
C TYR A 155 -13.28 -22.48 -0.69
N LEU A 156 -12.42 -21.81 0.07
CA LEU A 156 -12.29 -22.04 1.49
C LEU A 156 -13.26 -21.14 2.25
N LYS A 157 -14.09 -21.74 3.11
CA LYS A 157 -15.00 -21.01 3.98
C LYS A 157 -14.23 -20.36 5.12
N GLN A 158 -14.26 -19.03 5.16
CA GLN A 158 -13.77 -18.27 6.31
C GLN A 158 -14.80 -18.29 7.45
N SER A 159 -14.34 -18.54 8.67
CA SER A 159 -15.22 -18.55 9.86
C SER A 159 -14.88 -17.47 10.89
N ASP A 160 -13.60 -17.11 11.03
CA ASP A 160 -13.16 -16.14 12.02
C ASP A 160 -11.80 -15.51 11.61
N TYR A 161 -11.62 -14.22 11.85
CA TYR A 161 -10.34 -13.52 11.63
C TYR A 161 -9.95 -12.73 12.87
N ASP A 162 -8.84 -13.13 13.46
CA ASP A 162 -8.20 -12.39 14.53
C ASP A 162 -7.13 -11.46 13.95
N LYS A 163 -7.40 -10.16 14.07
CA LYS A 163 -6.52 -9.08 13.59
C LYS A 163 -5.28 -8.89 14.46
N ASP A 164 -5.37 -9.22 15.74
CA ASP A 164 -4.27 -8.99 16.69
C ASP A 164 -3.22 -10.09 16.58
N THR A 165 -3.66 -11.32 16.27
CA THR A 165 -2.77 -12.48 16.07
C THR A 165 -2.55 -12.84 14.60
N LEU A 166 -3.11 -12.06 13.67
CA LEU A 166 -3.07 -12.31 12.22
C LEU A 166 -3.40 -13.76 11.85
N THR A 167 -4.49 -14.26 12.41
CA THR A 167 -4.86 -15.67 12.29
C THR A 167 -6.26 -15.82 11.70
N LEU A 168 -6.37 -16.64 10.66
CA LEU A 168 -7.62 -16.97 9.97
C LEU A 168 -8.06 -18.40 10.30
N LYS A 169 -9.32 -18.59 10.71
CA LYS A 169 -9.94 -19.93 10.79
C LYS A 169 -10.67 -20.22 9.48
N VAL A 170 -10.16 -21.22 8.76
CA VAL A 170 -10.54 -21.51 7.39
C VAL A 170 -10.88 -23.00 7.27
N GLY A 171 -11.89 -23.37 6.49
CA GLY A 171 -12.23 -24.78 6.26
C GLY A 171 -12.87 -25.03 4.89
N PRO A 172 -13.15 -26.29 4.54
CA PRO A 172 -12.88 -27.48 5.35
C PRO A 172 -11.40 -27.87 5.32
N LYS A 173 -10.93 -28.60 6.34
CA LYS A 173 -9.50 -28.91 6.54
C LYS A 173 -8.86 -29.63 5.34
N SER A 174 -9.60 -30.52 4.67
CA SER A 174 -9.15 -31.22 3.47
C SER A 174 -8.68 -30.28 2.37
N ASP A 175 -9.36 -29.14 2.27
CA ASP A 175 -9.24 -28.20 1.17
C ASP A 175 -8.13 -27.20 1.46
N VAL A 176 -8.07 -26.70 2.71
CA VAL A 176 -7.00 -25.81 3.16
C VAL A 176 -5.63 -26.50 3.14
N MET A 177 -5.60 -27.81 3.46
CA MET A 177 -4.37 -28.60 3.50
C MET A 177 -4.03 -29.24 2.13
N SER A 178 -4.74 -28.88 1.07
CA SER A 178 -4.47 -29.37 -0.28
C SER A 178 -3.07 -28.94 -0.76
N GLY A 179 -2.48 -29.74 -1.65
CA GLY A 179 -1.18 -29.42 -2.26
C GLY A 179 -1.22 -28.09 -3.00
N GLU A 180 -2.33 -27.79 -3.69
CA GLU A 180 -2.56 -26.54 -4.41
C GLU A 180 -2.48 -25.31 -3.49
N VAL A 181 -3.17 -25.33 -2.35
CA VAL A 181 -3.16 -24.21 -1.40
C VAL A 181 -1.78 -24.04 -0.77
N GLN A 182 -1.10 -25.14 -0.42
CA GLN A 182 0.24 -25.09 0.18
C GLN A 182 1.32 -24.61 -0.80
N GLU A 183 1.25 -25.04 -2.05
CA GLU A 183 2.16 -24.63 -3.12
C GLU A 183 1.96 -23.15 -3.44
N TRP A 184 0.71 -22.71 -3.60
CA TRP A 184 0.41 -21.29 -3.80
C TRP A 184 0.93 -20.42 -2.65
N CYS A 185 0.74 -20.84 -1.40
CA CYS A 185 1.23 -20.11 -0.23
C CYS A 185 2.76 -19.97 -0.24
N ARG A 186 3.48 -20.98 -0.73
CA ARG A 186 4.95 -20.96 -0.80
C ARG A 186 5.44 -20.00 -1.87
N ASP A 187 4.76 -19.99 -3.02
CA ASP A 187 5.22 -19.25 -4.20
C ASP A 187 4.82 -17.77 -4.17
N ASN A 188 3.75 -17.42 -3.44
CA ASN A 188 3.13 -16.09 -3.53
C ASN A 188 3.17 -15.28 -2.23
N LEU A 189 3.40 -15.90 -1.06
CA LEU A 189 3.44 -15.18 0.21
C LEU A 189 4.88 -14.82 0.60
N GLY A 190 5.04 -13.68 1.26
CA GLY A 190 6.37 -13.23 1.72
C GLY A 190 6.98 -14.15 2.78
N SER A 191 6.17 -14.97 3.45
CA SER A 191 6.61 -16.06 4.32
C SER A 191 5.54 -17.16 4.35
N PRO A 192 5.94 -18.45 4.36
CA PRO A 192 4.97 -19.55 4.48
C PRO A 192 4.15 -19.43 5.77
N PRO A 193 2.81 -19.48 5.70
CA PRO A 193 1.96 -19.34 6.86
C PRO A 193 1.98 -20.61 7.72
N LYS A 194 1.81 -20.45 9.03
CA LYS A 194 1.68 -21.59 9.94
C LYS A 194 0.24 -22.10 9.91
N MET A 195 0.05 -23.32 9.40
CA MET A 195 -1.26 -23.96 9.33
C MET A 195 -1.42 -24.99 10.45
N THR A 196 -2.37 -24.74 11.36
CA THR A 196 -2.65 -25.63 12.51
C THR A 196 -4.08 -26.17 12.40
N PRO A 197 -4.28 -27.48 12.18
CA PRO A 197 -5.62 -28.06 12.11
C PRO A 197 -6.37 -28.00 13.45
N ILE A 198 -7.65 -27.60 13.42
CA ILE A 198 -8.56 -27.55 14.56
C ILE A 198 -9.93 -28.09 14.14
N GLY A 199 -10.23 -29.34 14.50
CA GLY A 199 -11.44 -30.02 14.03
C GLY A 199 -11.48 -30.15 12.51
N ASP A 200 -12.58 -29.71 11.90
CA ASP A 200 -12.77 -29.65 10.44
C ASP A 200 -12.24 -28.34 9.81
N GLN A 201 -11.54 -27.51 10.59
CA GLN A 201 -10.96 -26.26 10.14
C GLN A 201 -9.45 -26.25 10.32
N VAL A 202 -8.81 -25.21 9.79
CA VAL A 202 -7.39 -24.91 9.93
C VAL A 202 -7.27 -23.46 10.38
N SER A 203 -6.50 -23.27 11.45
CA SER A 203 -6.01 -21.97 11.88
C SER A 203 -4.75 -21.64 11.09
N VAL A 204 -4.84 -20.66 10.20
CA VAL A 204 -3.75 -20.18 9.36
C VAL A 204 -3.22 -18.88 9.95
N SER A 205 -2.00 -18.90 10.48
CA SER A 205 -1.34 -17.73 11.06
C SER A 205 -0.28 -17.17 10.11
N PHE A 206 -0.32 -15.86 9.88
CA PHE A 206 0.55 -15.17 8.92
C PHE A 206 1.59 -14.33 9.65
N ALA A 207 2.79 -14.21 9.07
CA ALA A 207 3.84 -13.35 9.59
C ALA A 207 3.57 -11.86 9.33
N LYS A 208 2.77 -11.54 8.31
CA LYS A 208 2.45 -10.19 7.85
C LYS A 208 0.96 -10.06 7.52
N VAL A 209 0.39 -8.86 7.67
CA VAL A 209 -1.01 -8.60 7.33
C VAL A 209 -1.21 -8.75 5.82
N SER A 210 -0.23 -8.32 5.03
CA SER A 210 -0.22 -8.50 3.59
C SER A 210 -0.45 -9.96 3.20
N ASP A 211 0.27 -10.91 3.81
CA ASP A 211 0.17 -12.32 3.46
C ASP A 211 -1.22 -12.89 3.81
N ALA A 212 -1.78 -12.50 4.97
CA ALA A 212 -3.12 -12.87 5.39
C ALA A 212 -4.18 -12.38 4.40
N VAL A 213 -3.98 -11.17 3.88
CA VAL A 213 -4.83 -10.53 2.90
C VAL A 213 -4.77 -11.24 1.55
N TYR A 214 -3.57 -11.53 1.05
CA TYR A 214 -3.38 -12.19 -0.24
C TYR A 214 -4.02 -13.57 -0.21
N PHE A 215 -3.78 -14.33 0.85
CA PHE A 215 -4.42 -15.63 1.07
C PHE A 215 -5.95 -15.51 1.09
N LYS A 216 -6.48 -14.52 1.83
CA LYS A 216 -7.91 -14.28 1.91
C LYS A 216 -8.52 -13.95 0.54
N LEU A 217 -7.91 -13.06 -0.23
CA LEU A 217 -8.41 -12.67 -1.55
C LEU A 217 -8.43 -13.83 -2.54
N ARG A 218 -7.42 -14.72 -2.47
CA ARG A 218 -7.31 -15.86 -3.37
C ARG A 218 -8.28 -16.98 -3.01
N TRP A 219 -8.36 -17.36 -1.73
CA TRP A 219 -8.96 -18.62 -1.34
C TRP A 219 -10.24 -18.48 -0.49
N CYS A 220 -10.45 -17.35 0.17
CA CYS A 220 -11.53 -17.20 1.15
C CYS A 220 -12.69 -16.35 0.58
N TRP A 221 -13.78 -17.01 0.20
CA TRP A 221 -15.03 -16.37 -0.26
C TRP A 221 -16.21 -16.73 0.63
#